data_AF-A0A6A5G580-F1
#
_entry.id   AF-A0A6A5G580-F1
#
_cell.length_a   1.000
_cell.length_b   1.000
_cell.length_c   1.000
_cell.angle_alpha   90.00
_cell.angle_beta   90.00
_cell.angle_gamma   90.00
#
_symmetry.space_group_name_H-M   'P 1'
#
loop_
_entity.id
_entity.type
_entity.pdbx_description
1 polymer ?
#
loop_
_entity_poly.entity_id
_entity_poly.type
_entity_poly.pdbx_seq_one_letter_code
_entity_poly.pdbx_strand_id
1 'polypeptide(L)'
;MFKLVIICLIPLLVKSFIDRNGSPPICLSETNNACQEEMKKKNETLGRISHIYPPLTDSLKNYTDQCRNVMECASGLECFKGKSQREIFETSCDDVGTRRYDFDSCLYKIVTKIHSNDHNCTGGFSFENLFTADTIFKTEKTCVLNIGQGVCKTDDFNFLQDNYDGLIELYTNNPASDIDRWDHPSEKFYRMHCDVLRSDFVQKSLNIRILSVNQKNADVQKVLEIGQSAQKCTQKYLLVQSNDHYYKMYMNVQTLVAVMTDIFKHRPRLFEYRCLTSFSWYEFFGKVVECIDVGDAKKCVLALITLRCQKEMMADFKNQTATTIPRNESNVPVFSFSMYKNNEKHKFVFTMNNNSIYF
;
A
#
# COMPACT_ATOMS: atom_id res chain seq x y z
N MET A 1 41.10 -29.04 -37.34
CA MET A 1 41.51 -28.59 -35.99
C MET A 1 41.38 -27.05 -35.85
N PHE A 2 40.21 -26.44 -36.13
CA PHE A 2 40.01 -24.97 -35.95
C PHE A 2 38.53 -24.53 -36.09
N LYS A 3 37.56 -25.23 -35.47
CA LYS A 3 36.15 -24.77 -35.45
C LYS A 3 35.39 -24.99 -34.13
N LEU A 4 36.05 -25.48 -33.08
CA LEU A 4 35.40 -25.83 -31.80
C LEU A 4 35.73 -24.88 -30.63
N VAL A 5 36.56 -23.85 -30.85
CA VAL A 5 37.00 -22.94 -29.77
C VAL A 5 36.12 -21.68 -29.64
N ILE A 6 35.26 -21.36 -30.62
CA ILE A 6 34.48 -20.12 -30.60
C ILE A 6 33.25 -20.20 -29.66
N ILE A 7 32.79 -21.41 -29.29
CA ILE A 7 31.66 -21.57 -28.35
C ILE A 7 32.09 -21.38 -26.88
N CYS A 8 33.40 -21.42 -26.59
CA CYS A 8 33.95 -21.09 -25.27
C CYS A 8 34.35 -19.60 -25.13
N LEU A 9 34.12 -18.78 -26.17
CA LEU A 9 34.26 -17.33 -26.15
C LEU A 9 32.86 -16.67 -26.20
N ILE A 10 31.90 -17.22 -25.45
CA ILE A 10 30.85 -16.34 -24.91
C ILE A 10 31.65 -15.39 -24.01
N PRO A 11 31.80 -14.09 -24.34
CA PRO A 11 32.34 -13.16 -23.38
C PRO A 11 31.53 -13.40 -22.11
N LEU A 12 32.18 -13.48 -20.95
CA LEU A 12 31.49 -13.43 -19.67
C LEU A 12 30.58 -12.21 -19.73
N LEU A 13 29.35 -12.41 -20.22
CA LEU A 13 28.37 -11.38 -20.41
C LEU A 13 28.18 -10.93 -18.99
N VAL A 14 28.58 -9.70 -18.72
CA VAL A 14 28.30 -8.99 -17.49
C VAL A 14 26.78 -8.89 -17.45
N LYS A 15 26.13 -10.00 -17.07
CA LYS A 15 24.69 -10.10 -16.94
C LYS A 15 24.38 -9.32 -15.68
N SER A 16 24.09 -8.05 -15.88
CA SER A 16 23.38 -7.24 -14.92
C SER A 16 22.06 -7.94 -14.59
N PHE A 17 21.89 -8.33 -13.34
CA PHE A 17 20.61 -8.75 -12.79
C PHE A 17 20.01 -7.54 -12.08
N ILE A 18 19.54 -6.55 -12.83
CA ILE A 18 18.68 -5.52 -12.25
C ILE A 18 17.34 -6.22 -12.00
N ASP A 19 17.21 -6.76 -10.80
CA ASP A 19 15.98 -7.34 -10.30
C ASP A 19 15.14 -6.22 -9.71
N ARG A 20 14.01 -5.92 -10.36
CA ARG A 20 13.02 -4.98 -9.84
C ARG A 20 11.69 -5.72 -9.78
N ASN A 21 10.97 -5.53 -8.68
CA ASN A 21 9.56 -5.88 -8.58
C ASN A 21 8.75 -5.00 -9.55
N GLY A 22 8.67 -5.39 -10.83
CA GLY A 22 8.01 -4.61 -11.87
C GLY A 22 8.29 -5.10 -13.29
N SER A 23 8.00 -4.22 -14.26
CA SER A 23 8.31 -4.44 -15.67
C SER A 23 9.83 -4.55 -15.89
N PRO A 24 10.30 -5.43 -16.78
CA PRO A 24 11.73 -5.53 -17.07
C PRO A 24 12.28 -4.17 -17.56
N PRO A 25 13.52 -3.80 -17.15
CA PRO A 25 14.11 -2.54 -17.58
C PRO A 25 14.16 -2.46 -19.11
N ILE A 26 13.75 -1.31 -19.65
CA ILE A 26 13.86 -1.05 -21.09
C ILE A 26 15.34 -0.95 -21.48
N CYS A 27 15.71 -1.15 -22.75
CA CYS A 27 17.09 -0.91 -23.22
C CYS A 27 18.21 -1.70 -22.50
N LEU A 28 17.89 -2.73 -21.72
CA LEU A 28 18.88 -3.40 -20.88
C LEU A 28 19.98 -4.07 -21.71
N SER A 29 19.62 -4.66 -22.84
CA SER A 29 20.58 -5.32 -23.75
C SER A 29 21.54 -4.30 -24.37
N GLU A 30 21.00 -3.21 -24.89
CA GLU A 30 21.72 -2.10 -25.49
C GLU A 30 22.66 -1.46 -24.47
N THR A 31 22.19 -1.25 -23.24
CA THR A 31 22.97 -0.69 -22.14
C THR A 31 24.12 -1.63 -21.75
N ASN A 32 23.84 -2.93 -21.59
CA ASN A 32 24.88 -3.92 -21.26
C ASN A 32 25.97 -4.01 -22.33
N ASN A 33 25.62 -3.82 -23.60
CA ASN A 33 26.56 -3.89 -24.71
C ASN A 33 27.36 -2.60 -24.88
N ALA A 34 26.71 -1.43 -24.78
CA ALA A 34 27.34 -0.14 -25.04
C ALA A 34 28.08 0.44 -23.82
N CYS A 35 27.60 0.15 -22.60
CA CYS A 35 28.13 0.68 -21.34
C CYS A 35 28.82 -0.41 -20.50
N GLN A 36 29.46 -1.37 -21.16
CA GLN A 36 29.95 -2.60 -20.52
C GLN A 36 30.97 -2.32 -19.41
N GLU A 37 31.87 -1.35 -19.60
CA GLU A 37 32.92 -1.02 -18.63
C GLU A 37 32.35 -0.32 -17.39
N GLU A 38 31.43 0.62 -17.58
CA GLU A 38 30.70 1.31 -16.52
C GLU A 38 29.87 0.31 -15.72
N MET A 39 29.16 -0.59 -16.42
CA MET A 39 28.36 -1.66 -15.81
C MET A 39 29.23 -2.61 -14.99
N LYS A 40 30.40 -2.98 -15.50
CA LYS A 40 31.35 -3.84 -14.79
C LYS A 40 31.80 -3.18 -13.47
N LYS A 41 32.23 -1.92 -13.51
CA LYS A 41 32.64 -1.17 -12.31
C LYS A 41 31.50 -1.06 -11.30
N LYS A 42 30.29 -0.74 -11.76
CA LYS A 42 29.09 -0.71 -10.91
C LYS A 42 28.85 -2.06 -10.23
N ASN A 43 28.87 -3.15 -10.98
CA ASN A 43 28.64 -4.50 -10.46
C ASN A 43 29.72 -4.94 -9.47
N GLU A 44 30.98 -4.58 -9.70
CA GLU A 44 32.08 -4.82 -8.76
C GLU A 44 31.87 -4.06 -7.44
N THR A 45 31.36 -2.83 -7.49
CA THR A 45 31.00 -2.09 -6.27
C THR A 45 29.80 -2.69 -5.56
N LEU A 46 28.75 -3.08 -6.31
CA LEU A 46 27.55 -3.72 -5.77
C LEU A 46 27.88 -5.03 -5.04
N GLY A 47 28.77 -5.85 -5.61
CA GLY A 47 29.18 -7.13 -5.03
C GLY A 47 29.93 -7.01 -3.69
N ARG A 48 30.38 -5.80 -3.32
CA ARG A 48 31.01 -5.52 -2.01
C ARG A 48 29.99 -5.09 -0.95
N ILE A 49 28.75 -4.78 -1.33
CA ILE A 49 27.72 -4.30 -0.42
C ILE A 49 27.01 -5.49 0.21
N SER A 50 27.10 -5.59 1.54
CA SER A 50 26.43 -6.62 2.34
C SER A 50 24.93 -6.68 2.07
N HIS A 51 24.37 -7.89 1.98
CA HIS A 51 22.92 -8.08 1.95
C HIS A 51 22.26 -7.98 3.34
N ILE A 52 23.07 -8.00 4.41
CA ILE A 52 22.59 -8.01 5.81
C ILE A 52 22.44 -6.59 6.35
N TYR A 53 23.41 -5.73 6.08
CA TYR A 53 23.48 -4.36 6.62
C TYR A 53 23.49 -3.32 5.50
N PRO A 54 22.85 -2.15 5.70
CA PRO A 54 22.93 -1.04 4.77
C PRO A 54 24.39 -0.58 4.59
N PRO A 55 24.80 -0.17 3.38
CA PRO A 55 26.09 0.46 3.19
C PRO A 55 26.17 1.76 3.99
N LEU A 56 27.32 2.00 4.61
CA LEU A 56 27.65 3.30 5.18
C LEU A 56 27.89 4.32 4.05
N THR A 57 27.92 5.60 4.41
CA THR A 57 27.95 6.75 3.50
C THR A 57 28.97 6.61 2.36
N ASP A 58 30.22 6.24 2.65
CA ASP A 58 31.26 6.14 1.62
C ASP A 58 31.01 4.99 0.63
N SER A 59 30.52 3.85 1.13
CA SER A 59 30.19 2.71 0.28
C SER A 59 28.98 3.00 -0.60
N LEU A 60 27.96 3.67 -0.05
CA LEU A 60 26.80 4.10 -0.83
C LEU A 60 27.20 5.13 -1.88
N LYS A 61 27.97 6.15 -1.50
CA LYS A 61 28.44 7.20 -2.41
C LYS A 61 29.23 6.60 -3.58
N ASN A 62 30.17 5.70 -3.29
CA ASN A 62 30.95 5.03 -4.33
C ASN A 62 30.03 4.28 -5.33
N TYR A 63 29.03 3.56 -4.83
CA TYR A 63 28.05 2.89 -5.69
C TYR A 63 27.20 3.88 -6.49
N THR A 64 26.69 4.94 -5.86
CA THR A 64 25.90 6.00 -6.52
C THR A 64 26.70 6.65 -7.65
N ASP A 65 27.99 6.92 -7.44
CA ASP A 65 28.87 7.47 -8.47
C ASP A 65 29.05 6.50 -9.65
N GLN A 66 29.22 5.19 -9.39
CA GLN A 66 29.25 4.20 -10.48
C GLN A 66 27.91 4.09 -11.23
N CYS A 67 26.79 4.15 -10.51
CA CYS A 67 25.44 4.17 -11.10
C CYS A 67 25.26 5.39 -12.02
N ARG A 68 25.71 6.58 -11.60
CA ARG A 68 25.67 7.79 -12.43
C ARG A 68 26.50 7.66 -13.70
N ASN A 69 27.69 7.06 -13.64
CA ASN A 69 28.49 6.79 -14.84
C ASN A 69 27.73 5.91 -15.86
N VAL A 70 27.01 4.89 -15.39
CA VAL A 70 26.15 4.07 -16.25
C VAL A 70 24.99 4.89 -16.81
N MET A 71 24.34 5.72 -16.01
CA MET A 71 23.26 6.60 -16.49
C MET A 71 23.74 7.57 -17.57
N GLU A 72 24.91 8.18 -17.39
CA GLU A 72 25.51 9.08 -18.36
C GLU A 72 25.76 8.36 -19.69
N CYS A 73 26.37 7.17 -19.65
CA CYS A 73 26.55 6.35 -20.85
C CYS A 73 25.20 5.95 -21.50
N ALA A 74 24.26 5.45 -20.71
CA ALA A 74 22.96 4.98 -21.19
C ALA A 74 22.13 6.10 -21.83
N SER A 75 22.22 7.33 -21.29
CA SER A 75 21.47 8.49 -21.79
C SER A 75 21.78 8.85 -23.25
N GLY A 76 22.95 8.46 -23.76
CA GLY A 76 23.36 8.67 -25.14
C GLY A 76 22.86 7.62 -26.14
N LEU A 77 22.20 6.55 -25.68
CA LEU A 77 21.75 5.46 -26.56
C LEU A 77 20.44 5.83 -27.27
N GLU A 78 20.34 5.49 -28.56
CA GLU A 78 19.15 5.81 -29.37
C GLU A 78 17.85 5.23 -28.77
N CYS A 79 17.93 4.07 -28.11
CA CYS A 79 16.76 3.44 -27.50
C CYS A 79 16.18 4.24 -26.29
N PHE A 80 16.98 5.14 -25.69
CA PHE A 80 16.54 6.05 -24.62
C PHE A 80 16.05 7.41 -25.14
N LYS A 81 16.02 7.62 -26.45
CA LYS A 81 15.50 8.86 -27.03
C LYS A 81 14.01 9.04 -26.70
N GLY A 82 13.68 10.20 -26.13
CA GLY A 82 12.32 10.51 -25.67
C GLY A 82 11.92 9.77 -24.38
N LYS A 83 12.86 9.10 -23.72
CA LYS A 83 12.65 8.46 -22.42
C LYS A 83 12.96 9.42 -21.27
N SER A 84 12.30 9.18 -20.14
CA SER A 84 12.51 9.94 -18.92
C SER A 84 13.84 9.57 -18.25
N GLN A 85 14.39 10.49 -17.46
CA GLN A 85 15.55 10.20 -16.59
C GLN A 85 15.25 9.06 -15.61
N ARG A 86 13.97 8.90 -15.22
CA ARG A 86 13.55 7.79 -14.39
C ARG A 86 13.77 6.47 -15.11
N GLU A 87 13.27 6.31 -16.34
CA GLU A 87 13.46 5.09 -17.13
C GLU A 87 14.95 4.73 -17.35
N ILE A 88 15.81 5.74 -17.53
CA ILE A 88 17.27 5.55 -17.61
C ILE A 88 17.79 5.01 -16.28
N PHE A 89 17.49 5.68 -15.16
CA PHE A 89 17.83 5.22 -13.82
C PHE A 89 17.35 3.79 -13.57
N GLU A 90 16.16 3.43 -14.05
CA GLU A 90 15.60 2.09 -13.85
C GLU A 90 16.39 0.97 -14.51
N THR A 91 17.15 1.31 -15.54
CA THR A 91 17.99 0.39 -16.31
C THR A 91 19.45 0.47 -15.89
N SER A 92 19.89 1.58 -15.30
CA SER A 92 21.28 1.80 -14.94
C SER A 92 21.59 1.38 -13.50
N CYS A 93 20.64 1.56 -12.58
CA CYS A 93 20.91 1.52 -11.15
C CYS A 93 20.04 0.48 -10.42
N ASP A 94 20.67 -0.29 -9.54
CA ASP A 94 20.05 -1.15 -8.52
C ASP A 94 19.59 -0.31 -7.32
N ASP A 95 18.66 -0.88 -6.54
CA ASP A 95 17.99 -0.27 -5.40
C ASP A 95 18.82 -0.36 -4.10
N VAL A 96 20.10 -0.04 -4.14
CA VAL A 96 21.00 -0.23 -2.99
C VAL A 96 20.55 0.52 -1.73
N GLY A 97 20.17 1.79 -1.82
CA GLY A 97 19.74 2.53 -0.63
C GLY A 97 18.33 2.17 -0.16
N THR A 98 17.45 1.79 -1.08
CA THR A 98 16.03 1.50 -0.80
C THR A 98 15.69 0.02 -0.66
N ARG A 99 16.62 -0.89 -0.97
CA ARG A 99 16.43 -2.34 -0.78
C ARG A 99 16.25 -2.67 0.69
N ARG A 100 15.62 -3.83 0.90
CA ARG A 100 15.41 -4.40 2.21
C ARG A 100 16.66 -5.14 2.68
N TYR A 101 17.16 -4.75 3.84
CA TYR A 101 18.23 -5.41 4.57
C TYR A 101 17.65 -6.14 5.78
N ASP A 102 18.32 -7.18 6.26
CA ASP A 102 17.91 -7.86 7.49
C ASP A 102 17.87 -6.91 8.69
N PHE A 103 18.85 -5.99 8.75
CA PHE A 103 18.93 -4.91 9.73
C PHE A 103 17.70 -4.00 9.77
N ASP A 104 16.98 -3.83 8.65
CA ASP A 104 15.79 -2.97 8.61
C ASP A 104 14.69 -3.47 9.57
N SER A 105 14.69 -4.76 9.94
CA SER A 105 13.79 -5.28 10.97
C SER A 105 14.08 -4.70 12.35
N CYS A 106 15.33 -4.39 12.68
CA CYS A 106 15.71 -3.76 13.95
C CYS A 106 15.17 -2.32 13.98
N LEU A 107 15.46 -1.54 12.93
CA LEU A 107 14.96 -0.16 12.80
C LEU A 107 13.43 -0.09 12.83
N TYR A 108 12.74 -1.00 12.12
CA TYR A 108 11.28 -1.00 12.09
C TYR A 108 10.67 -1.20 13.48
N LYS A 109 11.26 -2.08 14.30
CA LYS A 109 10.81 -2.30 15.68
C LYS A 109 11.08 -1.09 16.57
N ILE A 110 12.21 -0.42 16.40
CA ILE A 110 12.54 0.82 17.10
C ILE A 110 11.49 1.88 16.76
N VAL A 111 11.25 2.14 15.47
CA VAL A 111 10.26 3.12 15.00
C VAL A 111 8.86 2.77 15.52
N THR A 112 8.48 1.49 15.52
CA THR A 112 7.22 1.03 16.11
C THR A 112 7.11 1.38 17.60
N LYS A 113 8.18 1.17 18.37
CA LYS A 113 8.23 1.50 19.80
C LYS A 113 8.27 2.99 20.10
N ILE A 114 8.86 3.77 19.21
CA ILE A 114 8.80 5.23 19.30
C ILE A 114 7.34 5.70 19.21
N HIS A 115 6.59 5.19 18.24
CA HIS A 115 5.20 5.61 18.01
C HIS A 115 4.17 4.97 18.93
N SER A 116 4.53 3.94 19.71
CA SER A 116 3.63 3.42 20.75
C SER A 116 3.54 4.33 21.96
N ASN A 117 4.43 5.34 22.10
CA ASN A 117 4.54 6.21 23.27
C ASN A 117 4.75 5.45 24.60
N ASP A 118 5.33 4.25 24.54
CA ASP A 118 5.64 3.44 25.73
C ASP A 118 6.85 3.97 26.51
N HIS A 119 7.61 4.92 25.95
CA HIS A 119 8.82 5.47 26.54
C HIS A 119 8.70 6.98 26.74
N ASN A 120 9.09 7.48 27.91
CA ASN A 120 8.99 8.90 28.27
C ASN A 120 9.79 9.84 27.34
N CYS A 121 10.80 9.33 26.65
CA CYS A 121 11.65 10.07 25.73
C CYS A 121 11.14 10.09 24.28
N THR A 122 9.97 9.51 23.98
CA THR A 122 9.44 9.47 22.60
C THR A 122 8.49 10.62 22.28
N GLY A 123 8.16 11.47 23.27
CA GLY A 123 7.18 12.55 23.10
C GLY A 123 7.56 13.61 22.04
N GLY A 124 8.84 13.70 21.67
CA GLY A 124 9.32 14.59 20.61
C GLY A 124 9.13 14.04 19.19
N PHE A 125 8.86 12.75 19.02
CA PHE A 125 8.71 12.13 17.71
C PHE A 125 7.28 12.31 17.18
N SER A 126 7.15 12.86 15.98
CA SER A 126 5.86 13.02 15.31
C SER A 126 5.97 12.65 13.83
N PHE A 127 4.93 11.99 13.30
CA PHE A 127 4.79 11.73 11.86
C PHE A 127 4.66 13.01 11.03
N GLU A 128 4.23 14.12 11.61
CA GLU A 128 4.12 15.39 10.90
C GLU A 128 5.50 16.04 10.65
N ASN A 129 6.47 15.72 11.52
CA ASN A 129 7.81 16.30 11.58
C ASN A 129 8.92 15.34 11.11
N LEU A 130 8.58 14.40 10.23
CA LEU A 130 9.54 13.41 9.73
C LEU A 130 10.75 14.00 8.97
N PHE A 131 10.65 15.24 8.47
CA PHE A 131 11.78 15.93 7.82
C PHE A 131 12.66 16.73 8.78
N THR A 132 12.25 16.91 10.05
CA THR A 132 13.13 17.37 11.14
C THR A 132 13.63 16.20 12.00
N ALA A 133 13.41 14.97 11.52
CA ALA A 133 13.79 13.74 12.21
C ALA A 133 15.29 13.66 12.50
N ASP A 134 16.18 14.22 11.66
CA ASP A 134 17.63 14.19 11.93
C ASP A 134 17.95 14.77 13.30
N THR A 135 17.38 15.94 13.61
CA THR A 135 17.66 16.65 14.85
C THR A 135 17.10 15.89 16.04
N ILE A 136 15.92 15.28 15.90
CA ILE A 136 15.29 14.50 16.98
C ILE A 136 16.04 13.19 17.23
N PHE A 137 16.34 12.41 16.19
CA PHE A 137 17.08 11.15 16.33
C PHE A 137 18.50 11.37 16.85
N LYS A 138 19.16 12.49 16.50
CA LYS A 138 20.45 12.85 17.08
C LYS A 138 20.34 13.27 18.54
N THR A 139 19.37 14.13 18.87
CA THR A 139 19.15 14.63 20.25
C THR A 139 18.74 13.49 21.19
N GLU A 140 17.85 12.62 20.75
CA GLU A 140 17.30 11.50 21.52
C GLU A 140 18.09 10.20 21.34
N LYS A 141 19.38 10.28 20.93
CA LYS A 141 20.23 9.10 20.66
C LYS A 141 20.18 8.05 21.77
N THR A 142 20.31 8.47 23.03
CA THR A 142 20.25 7.56 24.17
C THR A 142 18.89 6.85 24.27
N CYS A 143 17.79 7.55 23.99
CA CYS A 143 16.46 6.95 23.95
C CYS A 143 16.37 5.86 22.89
N VAL A 144 16.80 6.18 21.66
CA VAL A 144 16.74 5.27 20.51
C VAL A 144 17.60 4.03 20.74
N LEU A 145 18.81 4.19 21.28
CA LEU A 145 19.70 3.07 21.62
C LEU A 145 19.12 2.20 22.74
N ASN A 146 18.51 2.78 23.78
CA ASN A 146 17.87 2.00 24.83
C ASN A 146 16.70 1.16 24.30
N ILE A 147 15.89 1.73 23.40
CA ILE A 147 14.83 0.99 22.70
C ILE A 147 15.45 -0.13 21.87
N GLY A 148 16.48 0.19 21.07
CA GLY A 148 17.19 -0.75 20.22
C GLY A 148 17.73 -1.96 21.00
N GLN A 149 18.33 -1.72 22.16
CA GLN A 149 18.84 -2.78 23.04
C GLN A 149 17.75 -3.77 23.47
N GLY A 150 16.50 -3.32 23.60
CA GLY A 150 15.36 -4.16 23.99
C GLY A 150 14.68 -4.91 22.84
N VAL A 151 14.83 -4.46 21.58
CA VAL A 151 14.02 -4.98 20.45
C VAL A 151 14.84 -5.59 19.31
N CYS A 152 16.10 -5.22 19.19
CA CYS A 152 17.00 -5.71 18.15
C CYS A 152 17.73 -6.98 18.59
N LYS A 153 18.20 -7.76 17.61
CA LYS A 153 19.15 -8.86 17.89
C LYS A 153 20.50 -8.24 18.29
N THR A 154 21.31 -8.99 19.04
CA THR A 154 22.60 -8.51 19.55
C THR A 154 23.50 -7.93 18.45
N ASP A 155 23.67 -8.65 17.34
CA ASP A 155 24.54 -8.21 16.24
C ASP A 155 23.99 -6.95 15.54
N ASP A 156 22.68 -6.90 15.31
CA ASP A 156 22.01 -5.71 14.75
C ASP A 156 22.15 -4.50 15.67
N PHE A 157 22.01 -4.71 16.98
CA PHE A 157 22.15 -3.64 17.97
C PHE A 157 23.59 -3.12 18.04
N ASN A 158 24.59 -4.00 18.04
CA ASN A 158 25.99 -3.61 18.02
C ASN A 158 26.29 -2.79 16.75
N PHE A 159 25.82 -3.24 15.58
CA PHE A 159 25.95 -2.49 14.33
C PHE A 159 25.30 -1.11 14.42
N LEU A 160 24.07 -1.01 14.96
CA LEU A 160 23.39 0.27 15.17
C LEU A 160 24.19 1.18 16.10
N GLN A 161 24.68 0.66 17.23
CA GLN A 161 25.41 1.42 18.23
C GLN A 161 26.72 1.98 17.66
N ASP A 162 27.49 1.14 16.98
CA ASP A 162 28.80 1.50 16.42
C ASP A 162 28.70 2.51 15.27
N ASN A 163 27.57 2.52 14.55
CA ASN A 163 27.38 3.32 13.34
C ASN A 163 26.26 4.36 13.47
N TYR A 164 25.77 4.63 14.68
CA TYR A 164 24.53 5.37 14.90
C TYR A 164 24.48 6.71 14.17
N ASP A 165 25.51 7.56 14.35
CA ASP A 165 25.49 8.92 13.82
C ASP A 165 25.49 8.92 12.28
N GLY A 166 26.30 8.04 11.68
CA GLY A 166 26.36 7.87 10.22
C GLY A 166 25.06 7.27 9.65
N LEU A 167 24.45 6.31 10.34
CA LEU A 167 23.16 5.74 9.93
C LEU A 167 22.03 6.77 10.02
N ILE A 168 21.95 7.53 11.12
CA ILE A 168 20.93 8.57 11.27
C ILE A 168 21.11 9.63 10.19
N GLU A 169 22.33 10.12 9.96
CA GLU A 169 22.61 11.05 8.87
C GLU A 169 22.15 10.49 7.52
N LEU A 170 22.51 9.24 7.22
CA LEU A 170 22.13 8.57 5.97
C LEU A 170 20.61 8.43 5.79
N TYR A 171 19.89 8.07 6.84
CA TYR A 171 18.45 7.82 6.78
C TYR A 171 17.58 9.07 6.91
N THR A 172 18.12 10.19 7.37
CA THR A 172 17.33 11.40 7.61
C THR A 172 17.73 12.56 6.70
N ASN A 173 18.90 12.50 6.08
CA ASN A 173 19.27 13.46 5.05
C ASN A 173 18.33 13.29 3.84
N ASN A 174 17.76 14.41 3.37
CA ASN A 174 16.86 14.43 2.23
C ASN A 174 17.55 15.13 1.06
N PRO A 175 17.99 14.39 0.02
CA PRO A 175 18.61 15.00 -1.15
C PRO A 175 17.67 16.01 -1.83
N ALA A 176 18.23 17.08 -2.39
CA ALA A 176 17.45 18.12 -3.05
C ALA A 176 16.96 17.71 -4.45
N SER A 177 17.65 16.78 -5.12
CA SER A 177 17.31 16.35 -6.49
C SER A 177 16.49 15.05 -6.48
N ASP A 178 15.50 14.95 -7.36
CA ASP A 178 14.66 13.74 -7.45
C ASP A 178 15.48 12.49 -7.84
N ILE A 179 16.48 12.65 -8.71
CA ILE A 179 17.37 11.56 -9.16
C ILE A 179 18.10 10.96 -7.96
N ASP A 180 18.60 11.82 -7.05
CA ASP A 180 19.32 11.37 -5.86
C ASP A 180 18.39 10.78 -4.82
N ARG A 181 17.11 11.20 -4.79
CA ARG A 181 16.09 10.65 -3.89
C ARG A 181 15.61 9.27 -4.29
N TRP A 182 15.63 8.92 -5.58
CA TRP A 182 15.05 7.67 -6.11
C TRP A 182 15.54 6.37 -5.46
N ASP A 183 16.78 6.35 -4.97
CA ASP A 183 17.34 5.24 -4.21
C ASP A 183 18.01 5.73 -2.91
N HIS A 184 17.61 6.89 -2.40
CA HIS A 184 18.17 7.37 -1.14
C HIS A 184 17.60 6.57 0.05
N PRO A 185 18.43 6.17 1.03
CA PRO A 185 17.96 5.45 2.22
C PRO A 185 16.89 6.19 3.02
N SER A 186 16.84 7.52 2.93
CA SER A 186 15.81 8.32 3.60
C SER A 186 14.40 8.08 3.07
N GLU A 187 14.20 7.73 1.80
CA GLU A 187 12.89 7.35 1.29
C GLU A 187 12.41 6.04 1.95
N LYS A 188 13.31 5.06 2.12
CA LYS A 188 13.01 3.82 2.83
C LYS A 188 12.75 4.06 4.31
N PHE A 189 13.56 4.89 4.96
CA PHE A 189 13.37 5.21 6.37
C PHE A 189 12.04 5.93 6.59
N TYR A 190 11.76 6.94 5.77
CA TYR A 190 10.46 7.59 5.74
C TYR A 190 9.36 6.53 5.56
N ARG A 191 9.51 5.55 4.66
CA ARG A 191 8.57 4.42 4.41
C ARG A 191 8.24 3.65 5.66
N MET A 192 9.28 3.34 6.42
CA MET A 192 9.20 2.63 7.67
C MET A 192 8.27 3.32 8.66
N HIS A 193 8.31 4.65 8.74
CA HIS A 193 7.40 5.43 9.59
C HIS A 193 5.94 5.29 9.13
N CYS A 194 5.62 5.53 7.86
CA CYS A 194 4.23 5.37 7.43
C CYS A 194 3.74 3.91 7.49
N ASP A 195 4.63 2.93 7.38
CA ASP A 195 4.30 1.51 7.58
C ASP A 195 3.88 1.18 9.02
N VAL A 196 4.33 1.95 10.01
CA VAL A 196 3.83 1.85 11.39
C VAL A 196 2.38 2.32 11.46
N LEU A 197 2.05 3.47 10.84
CA LEU A 197 0.66 3.94 10.75
C LEU A 197 -0.24 2.95 10.01
N ARG A 198 0.27 2.35 8.93
CA ARG A 198 -0.44 1.28 8.20
C ARG A 198 -0.74 0.10 9.11
N SER A 199 0.25 -0.34 9.88
CA SER A 199 0.09 -1.50 10.76
C SER A 199 -0.91 -1.21 11.88
N ASP A 200 -0.86 0.00 12.46
CA ASP A 200 -1.82 0.44 13.47
C ASP A 200 -3.25 0.55 12.92
N PHE A 201 -3.39 1.11 11.71
CA PHE A 201 -4.65 1.16 10.97
C PHE A 201 -5.25 -0.24 10.79
N VAL A 202 -4.46 -1.20 10.32
CA VAL A 202 -4.90 -2.59 10.11
C VAL A 202 -5.34 -3.23 11.42
N GLN A 203 -4.50 -3.16 12.46
CA GLN A 203 -4.79 -3.80 13.75
C GLN A 203 -6.07 -3.23 14.40
N LYS A 204 -6.21 -1.91 14.45
CA LYS A 204 -7.43 -1.29 15.00
C LYS A 204 -8.67 -1.57 14.15
N SER A 205 -8.52 -1.61 12.82
CA SER A 205 -9.64 -1.96 11.92
C SER A 205 -10.07 -3.42 12.03
N LEU A 206 -9.14 -4.34 12.32
CA LEU A 206 -9.45 -5.76 12.56
C LEU A 206 -10.29 -5.96 13.84
N ASN A 207 -10.05 -5.12 14.86
CA ASN A 207 -10.75 -5.21 16.15
C ASN A 207 -12.17 -4.61 16.12
N ILE A 208 -12.53 -3.90 15.05
CA ILE A 208 -13.87 -3.32 14.89
C ILE A 208 -14.72 -4.28 14.06
N ARG A 209 -15.88 -4.67 14.60
CA ARG A 209 -16.89 -5.43 13.85
C ARG A 209 -17.57 -4.52 12.83
N ILE A 210 -17.90 -5.04 11.65
CA ILE A 210 -18.57 -4.26 10.62
C ILE A 210 -19.90 -3.66 11.09
N LEU A 211 -20.64 -4.39 11.94
CA LEU A 211 -21.89 -3.93 12.54
C LEU A 211 -21.69 -2.78 13.55
N SER A 212 -20.47 -2.56 14.04
CA SER A 212 -20.16 -1.46 14.96
C SER A 212 -19.72 -0.19 14.23
N VAL A 213 -19.55 -0.24 12.90
CA VAL A 213 -19.06 0.90 12.10
C VAL A 213 -20.13 1.98 12.00
N ASN A 214 -19.88 3.10 12.69
CA ASN A 214 -20.68 4.32 12.58
C ASN A 214 -19.87 5.55 13.01
N GLN A 215 -20.31 6.74 12.59
CA GLN A 215 -19.62 8.01 12.90
C GLN A 215 -19.52 8.36 14.39
N LYS A 216 -20.31 7.76 15.29
CA LYS A 216 -20.26 8.06 16.74
C LYS A 216 -19.38 7.07 17.51
N ASN A 217 -18.90 6.01 16.88
CA ASN A 217 -18.07 5.01 17.53
C ASN A 217 -16.64 5.56 17.74
N ALA A 218 -16.18 5.58 19.00
CA ALA A 218 -14.87 6.12 19.36
C ALA A 218 -13.70 5.36 18.70
N ASP A 219 -13.78 4.03 18.57
CA ASP A 219 -12.74 3.25 17.90
C ASP A 219 -12.76 3.49 16.39
N VAL A 220 -13.93 3.78 15.81
CA VAL A 220 -14.03 4.21 14.41
C VAL A 220 -13.37 5.56 14.19
N GLN A 221 -13.57 6.51 15.10
CA GLN A 221 -12.91 7.82 15.03
C GLN A 221 -11.38 7.70 15.10
N LYS A 222 -10.85 6.85 15.99
CA LYS A 222 -9.40 6.58 16.03
C LYS A 222 -8.87 6.03 14.70
N VAL A 223 -9.60 5.10 14.06
CA VAL A 223 -9.21 4.56 12.75
C VAL A 223 -9.26 5.64 11.66
N LEU A 224 -10.22 6.56 11.71
CA LEU A 224 -10.29 7.69 10.78
C LEU A 224 -9.09 8.63 10.94
N GLU A 225 -8.73 8.98 12.18
CA GLU A 225 -7.56 9.82 12.49
C GLU A 225 -6.26 9.17 12.00
N ILE A 226 -6.07 7.88 12.26
CA ILE A 226 -4.89 7.15 11.78
C ILE A 226 -4.89 7.06 10.25
N GLY A 227 -6.04 6.82 9.63
CA GLY A 227 -6.18 6.81 8.17
C GLY A 227 -5.80 8.15 7.53
N GLN A 228 -6.21 9.27 8.12
CA GLN A 228 -5.81 10.62 7.69
C GLN A 228 -4.30 10.84 7.84
N SER A 229 -3.73 10.43 8.99
CA SER A 229 -2.29 10.51 9.21
C SER A 229 -1.53 9.66 8.19
N ALA A 230 -1.96 8.41 7.95
CA ALA A 230 -1.37 7.51 6.97
C ALA A 230 -1.48 8.04 5.54
N GLN A 231 -2.60 8.67 5.18
CA GLN A 231 -2.80 9.36 3.90
C GLN A 231 -1.80 10.50 3.71
N LYS A 232 -1.69 11.42 4.68
CA LYS A 232 -0.73 12.54 4.62
C LYS A 232 0.71 12.05 4.56
N CYS A 233 0.99 11.00 5.33
CA CYS A 233 2.30 10.37 5.42
C CYS A 233 2.67 9.76 4.05
N THR A 234 1.74 9.02 3.43
CA THR A 234 1.95 8.42 2.12
C THR A 234 2.08 9.45 0.99
N GLN A 235 1.31 10.53 0.98
CA GLN A 235 1.39 11.57 -0.06
C GLN A 235 2.76 12.25 -0.21
N LYS A 236 3.64 12.15 0.80
CA LYS A 236 4.98 12.75 0.77
C LYS A 236 6.05 11.86 0.10
N TYR A 237 5.77 10.58 -0.17
CA TYR A 237 6.71 9.72 -0.92
C TYR A 237 6.79 10.14 -2.38
N LEU A 238 7.99 10.12 -2.95
CA LEU A 238 8.18 10.25 -4.40
C LEU A 238 7.59 9.07 -5.18
N LEU A 239 7.45 7.90 -4.54
CA LEU A 239 7.11 6.63 -5.17
C LEU A 239 5.78 6.04 -4.68
N VAL A 240 4.76 6.87 -4.40
CA VAL A 240 3.41 6.33 -4.15
C VAL A 240 2.85 5.75 -5.43
N GLN A 241 2.69 4.43 -5.49
CA GLN A 241 1.86 3.83 -6.52
C GLN A 241 0.40 4.12 -6.19
N SER A 242 -0.28 4.88 -7.06
CA SER A 242 -1.72 5.18 -6.92
C SER A 242 -2.61 3.92 -6.88
N ASN A 243 -2.09 2.79 -7.35
CA ASN A 243 -2.73 1.48 -7.29
C ASN A 243 -2.48 0.71 -5.98
N ASP A 244 -1.76 1.27 -5.02
CA ASP A 244 -1.56 0.64 -3.72
C ASP A 244 -2.91 0.48 -2.98
N HIS A 245 -3.18 -0.75 -2.54
CA HIS A 245 -4.45 -1.11 -1.90
C HIS A 245 -4.68 -0.32 -0.61
N TYR A 246 -3.64 -0.09 0.19
CA TYR A 246 -3.77 0.66 1.45
C TYR A 246 -3.97 2.14 1.19
N TYR A 247 -3.29 2.71 0.19
CA TYR A 247 -3.53 4.08 -0.24
C TYR A 247 -5.00 4.31 -0.59
N LYS A 248 -5.61 3.42 -1.39
CA LYS A 248 -7.05 3.47 -1.69
C LYS A 248 -7.91 3.36 -0.44
N MET A 249 -7.52 2.52 0.53
CA MET A 249 -8.25 2.43 1.81
C MET A 249 -8.19 3.75 2.58
N TYR A 250 -7.03 4.41 2.67
CA TYR A 250 -6.92 5.69 3.38
C TYR A 250 -7.76 6.77 2.71
N MET A 251 -7.73 6.86 1.39
CA MET A 251 -8.54 7.83 0.63
C MET A 251 -10.05 7.63 0.83
N ASN A 252 -10.49 6.38 1.02
CA ASN A 252 -11.91 6.02 1.03
C ASN A 252 -12.47 5.68 2.43
N VAL A 253 -11.65 5.75 3.49
CA VAL A 253 -12.07 5.34 4.84
C VAL A 253 -13.27 6.16 5.36
N GLN A 254 -13.25 7.48 5.13
CA GLN A 254 -14.34 8.37 5.53
C GLN A 254 -15.61 8.08 4.74
N THR A 255 -15.48 7.87 3.42
CA THR A 255 -16.58 7.51 2.52
C THR A 255 -17.26 6.23 2.98
N LEU A 256 -16.47 5.19 3.30
CA LEU A 256 -17.02 3.93 3.80
C LEU A 256 -17.79 4.13 5.10
N VAL A 257 -17.23 4.85 6.09
CA VAL A 257 -17.91 5.09 7.37
C VAL A 257 -19.23 5.83 7.17
N ALA A 258 -19.25 6.86 6.32
CA ALA A 258 -20.46 7.62 6.01
C ALA A 258 -21.55 6.73 5.37
N VAL A 259 -21.18 5.92 4.37
CA VAL A 259 -22.10 5.01 3.67
C VAL A 259 -22.62 3.92 4.59
N MET A 260 -21.76 3.30 5.40
CA MET A 260 -22.19 2.27 6.37
C MET A 260 -23.15 2.87 7.40
N THR A 261 -22.85 4.07 7.91
CA THR A 261 -23.72 4.79 8.84
C THR A 261 -25.10 5.05 8.21
N ASP A 262 -25.14 5.51 6.95
CA ASP A 262 -26.40 5.75 6.22
C ASP A 262 -27.19 4.46 6.01
N ILE A 263 -26.53 3.38 5.58
CA ILE A 263 -27.17 2.09 5.30
C ILE A 263 -27.79 1.52 6.57
N PHE A 264 -27.04 1.47 7.68
CA PHE A 264 -27.55 0.91 8.93
C PHE A 264 -28.66 1.77 9.55
N LYS A 265 -28.60 3.10 9.39
CA LYS A 265 -29.68 3.99 9.80
C LYS A 265 -30.99 3.68 9.05
N HIS A 266 -30.93 3.43 7.74
CA HIS A 266 -32.11 3.18 6.91
C HIS A 266 -32.52 1.71 6.84
N ARG A 267 -31.65 0.77 7.25
CA ARG A 267 -31.89 -0.68 7.20
C ARG A 267 -31.49 -1.35 8.52
N PRO A 268 -32.19 -1.06 9.63
CA PRO A 268 -31.81 -1.56 10.96
C PRO A 268 -31.85 -3.09 11.07
N ARG A 269 -32.67 -3.80 10.27
CA ARG A 269 -32.70 -5.27 10.26
C ARG A 269 -31.37 -5.91 9.88
N LEU A 270 -30.46 -5.19 9.21
CA LEU A 270 -29.12 -5.71 8.91
C LEU A 270 -28.31 -6.01 10.19
N PHE A 271 -28.64 -5.40 11.34
CA PHE A 271 -28.02 -5.75 12.62
C PHE A 271 -28.39 -7.15 13.11
N GLU A 272 -29.50 -7.72 12.64
CA GLU A 272 -29.95 -9.07 13.00
C GLU A 272 -29.24 -10.16 12.18
N TYR A 273 -28.52 -9.77 11.12
CA TYR A 273 -27.98 -10.72 10.14
C TYR A 273 -26.69 -11.38 10.62
N ARG A 274 -26.73 -12.70 10.76
CA ARG A 274 -25.60 -13.51 11.24
C ARG A 274 -24.43 -13.46 10.27
N CYS A 275 -24.68 -13.44 8.97
CA CYS A 275 -23.67 -13.29 7.92
C CYS A 275 -22.77 -12.04 8.08
N LEU A 276 -23.20 -11.00 8.79
CA LEU A 276 -22.41 -9.79 9.04
C LEU A 276 -21.64 -9.84 10.36
N THR A 277 -22.00 -10.72 11.29
CA THR A 277 -21.35 -10.81 12.62
C THR A 277 -19.91 -11.31 12.56
N SER A 278 -19.55 -12.10 11.55
CA SER A 278 -18.23 -12.72 11.42
C SER A 278 -17.17 -11.78 10.85
N PHE A 279 -17.54 -10.63 10.28
CA PHE A 279 -16.61 -9.74 9.60
C PHE A 279 -16.04 -8.66 10.51
N SER A 280 -14.72 -8.53 10.47
CA SER A 280 -14.08 -7.27 10.86
C SER A 280 -14.36 -6.19 9.81
N TRP A 281 -14.23 -4.93 10.21
CA TRP A 281 -14.24 -3.81 9.29
C TRP A 281 -13.13 -3.97 8.26
N TYR A 282 -11.89 -4.27 8.68
CA TYR A 282 -10.77 -4.41 7.74
C TYR A 282 -11.05 -5.39 6.60
N GLU A 283 -11.54 -6.60 6.90
CA GLU A 283 -11.86 -7.62 5.89
C GLU A 283 -13.00 -7.20 4.96
N PHE A 284 -13.98 -6.47 5.49
CA PHE A 284 -15.07 -5.93 4.69
C PHE A 284 -14.56 -4.82 3.76
N PHE A 285 -13.79 -3.88 4.31
CA PHE A 285 -13.28 -2.73 3.57
C PHE A 285 -12.34 -3.16 2.44
N GLY A 286 -11.39 -4.07 2.72
CA GLY A 286 -10.49 -4.59 1.69
C GLY A 286 -11.21 -5.25 0.51
N LYS A 287 -12.45 -5.74 0.70
CA LYS A 287 -13.26 -6.33 -0.39
C LYS A 287 -14.06 -5.31 -1.20
N VAL A 288 -14.32 -4.13 -0.65
CA VAL A 288 -15.15 -3.10 -1.32
C VAL A 288 -14.33 -1.91 -1.80
N VAL A 289 -13.12 -1.69 -1.27
CA VAL A 289 -12.34 -0.47 -1.53
C VAL A 289 -12.09 -0.23 -3.02
N GLU A 290 -11.74 -1.28 -3.77
CA GLU A 290 -11.51 -1.17 -5.22
C GLU A 290 -12.78 -0.72 -5.97
N CYS A 291 -13.96 -1.19 -5.54
CA CYS A 291 -15.22 -0.77 -6.13
C CYS A 291 -15.59 0.67 -5.73
N ILE A 292 -15.36 1.04 -4.47
CA ILE A 292 -15.62 2.38 -3.95
C ILE A 292 -14.77 3.42 -4.68
N ASP A 293 -13.50 3.09 -4.93
CA ASP A 293 -12.51 3.99 -5.53
C ASP A 293 -12.91 4.48 -6.93
N VAL A 294 -13.61 3.64 -7.71
CA VAL A 294 -14.01 3.92 -9.10
C VAL A 294 -15.52 4.04 -9.31
N GLY A 295 -16.32 3.86 -8.26
CA GLY A 295 -17.76 3.60 -8.38
C GLY A 295 -18.62 4.23 -7.29
N ASP A 296 -19.89 3.88 -7.29
CA ASP A 296 -20.83 4.35 -6.27
C ASP A 296 -20.65 3.54 -4.98
N ALA A 297 -20.14 4.20 -3.95
CA ALA A 297 -19.80 3.57 -2.69
C ALA A 297 -20.98 2.82 -2.04
N LYS A 298 -22.20 3.37 -2.13
CA LYS A 298 -23.41 2.75 -1.58
C LYS A 298 -23.77 1.48 -2.33
N LYS A 299 -23.71 1.48 -3.66
CA LYS A 299 -23.92 0.28 -4.48
C LYS A 299 -22.87 -0.78 -4.20
N CYS A 300 -21.59 -0.41 -4.09
CA CYS A 300 -20.50 -1.34 -3.78
C CYS A 300 -20.72 -2.06 -2.44
N VAL A 301 -21.03 -1.30 -1.39
CA VAL A 301 -21.29 -1.84 -0.04
C VAL A 301 -22.53 -2.74 -0.05
N LEU A 302 -23.65 -2.29 -0.64
CA LEU A 302 -24.88 -3.08 -0.71
C LEU A 302 -24.71 -4.36 -1.55
N ALA A 303 -23.93 -4.31 -2.63
CA ALA A 303 -23.62 -5.48 -3.44
C ALA A 303 -22.88 -6.54 -2.61
N LEU A 304 -21.87 -6.14 -1.83
CA LEU A 304 -21.16 -7.10 -0.97
C LEU A 304 -22.06 -7.65 0.14
N ILE A 305 -22.86 -6.81 0.80
CA ILE A 305 -23.84 -7.26 1.82
C ILE A 305 -24.82 -8.26 1.18
N THR A 306 -25.38 -7.94 0.02
CA THR A 306 -26.34 -8.80 -0.68
C THR A 306 -25.71 -10.14 -1.05
N LEU A 307 -24.50 -10.13 -1.59
CA LEU A 307 -23.76 -11.34 -1.93
C LEU A 307 -23.52 -12.22 -0.71
N ARG A 308 -23.18 -11.62 0.43
CA ARG A 308 -22.85 -12.36 1.67
C ARG A 308 -24.08 -12.85 2.44
N CYS A 309 -25.15 -12.07 2.40
CA CYS A 309 -26.34 -12.25 3.23
C CYS A 309 -27.56 -12.70 2.43
N GLN A 310 -27.37 -13.13 1.17
CA GLN A 310 -28.45 -13.48 0.26
C GLN A 310 -29.49 -14.42 0.89
N LYS A 311 -29.05 -15.46 1.60
CA LYS A 311 -29.97 -16.43 2.24
C LYS A 311 -30.86 -15.78 3.29
N GLU A 312 -30.29 -14.97 4.18
CA GLU A 312 -31.01 -14.29 5.25
C GLU A 312 -31.95 -13.22 4.68
N MET A 313 -31.49 -12.46 3.67
CA MET A 313 -32.32 -11.50 2.94
C MET A 313 -33.52 -12.18 2.28
N MET A 314 -33.31 -13.30 1.59
CA MET A 314 -34.42 -14.03 0.93
C MET A 314 -35.40 -14.62 1.96
N ALA A 315 -34.92 -15.07 3.12
CA ALA A 315 -35.78 -15.54 4.20
C ALA A 315 -36.66 -14.40 4.75
N ASP A 316 -36.08 -13.22 4.93
CA ASP A 316 -36.81 -12.02 5.36
C ASP A 316 -37.91 -11.60 4.39
N PHE A 317 -37.62 -11.60 3.08
CA PHE A 317 -38.63 -11.30 2.06
C PHE A 317 -39.79 -12.32 2.09
N LYS A 318 -39.50 -13.60 2.32
CA LYS A 318 -40.52 -14.65 2.45
C LYS A 318 -41.36 -14.48 3.73
N ASN A 319 -40.74 -14.10 4.84
CA ASN A 319 -41.45 -13.87 6.09
C ASN A 319 -42.33 -12.62 6.03
N GLN A 320 -41.90 -11.56 5.32
CA GLN A 320 -42.71 -10.36 5.09
C GLN A 320 -43.94 -10.64 4.23
N THR A 321 -43.80 -11.46 3.19
CA THR A 321 -44.94 -11.90 2.36
C THR A 321 -45.90 -12.84 3.11
N ALA A 322 -45.42 -13.56 4.13
CA ALA A 322 -46.26 -14.38 5.01
C ALA A 322 -46.95 -13.60 6.14
N THR A 323 -46.48 -12.39 6.50
CA THR A 323 -47.07 -11.54 7.56
C THR A 323 -48.01 -10.45 7.04
N THR A 324 -48.07 -10.22 5.72
CA THR A 324 -49.11 -9.37 5.12
C THR A 324 -50.47 -10.09 5.12
N ILE A 325 -51.19 -10.00 6.24
CA ILE A 325 -52.66 -10.11 6.25
C ILE A 325 -53.19 -8.97 5.36
N PRO A 326 -54.13 -9.21 4.42
CA PRO A 326 -54.62 -8.17 3.54
C PRO A 326 -55.35 -7.11 4.37
N ARG A 327 -54.72 -5.96 4.57
CA ARG A 327 -55.43 -4.74 4.91
C ARG A 327 -56.13 -4.29 3.62
N ASN A 328 -57.45 -4.44 3.60
CA ASN A 328 -58.26 -3.68 2.66
C ASN A 328 -57.96 -2.18 2.82
N GLU A 329 -57.93 -1.50 1.69
CA GLU A 329 -57.77 -0.05 1.48
C GLU A 329 -56.34 0.49 1.33
N SER A 330 -55.85 0.50 0.08
CA SER A 330 -55.68 1.76 -0.67
C SER A 330 -55.18 1.49 -2.08
N ASN A 331 -55.66 2.31 -3.02
CA ASN A 331 -55.43 2.26 -4.47
C ASN A 331 -53.95 2.25 -4.90
N VAL A 332 -53.30 1.09 -4.83
CA VAL A 332 -52.04 0.84 -5.51
C VAL A 332 -52.35 0.06 -6.80
N PRO A 333 -51.86 0.48 -7.97
CA PRO A 333 -52.08 -0.27 -9.21
C PRO A 333 -51.58 -1.70 -9.04
N VAL A 334 -52.46 -2.67 -9.29
CA VAL A 334 -52.16 -4.09 -9.16
C VAL A 334 -51.20 -4.48 -10.26
N PHE A 335 -49.96 -4.80 -9.89
CA PHE A 335 -48.98 -5.37 -10.80
C PHE A 335 -49.18 -6.89 -10.84
N SER A 336 -49.59 -7.42 -11.99
CA SER A 336 -49.62 -8.86 -12.21
C SER A 336 -48.30 -9.32 -12.82
N PHE A 337 -47.66 -10.30 -12.20
CA PHE A 337 -46.45 -10.94 -12.70
C PHE A 337 -46.82 -12.23 -13.44
N SER A 338 -46.42 -12.34 -14.70
CA SER A 338 -46.51 -13.60 -15.43
C SER A 338 -45.17 -13.92 -16.10
N MET A 339 -44.76 -15.19 -15.97
CA MET A 339 -43.54 -15.70 -16.55
C MET A 339 -43.92 -16.56 -17.76
N TYR A 340 -43.68 -16.04 -18.95
CA TYR A 340 -43.85 -16.83 -20.16
C TYR A 340 -42.60 -17.64 -20.44
N LYS A 341 -42.74 -18.97 -20.42
CA LYS A 341 -41.69 -19.90 -20.81
C LYS A 341 -41.96 -20.34 -22.24
N ASN A 342 -41.16 -19.87 -23.19
CA ASN A 342 -41.08 -20.48 -24.52
C ASN A 342 -39.63 -20.88 -24.76
N ASN A 343 -39.44 -22.02 -25.42
CA ASN A 343 -38.36 -22.98 -25.20
C ASN A 343 -36.91 -22.53 -25.40
N GLU A 344 -36.60 -21.24 -25.63
CA GLU A 344 -35.21 -20.78 -25.71
C GLU A 344 -34.88 -19.44 -25.03
N LYS A 345 -35.84 -18.68 -24.46
CA LYS A 345 -35.52 -17.48 -23.64
C LYS A 345 -36.58 -17.20 -22.57
N HIS A 346 -36.14 -16.83 -21.37
CA HIS A 346 -37.00 -16.28 -20.31
C HIS A 346 -37.24 -14.79 -20.57
N LYS A 347 -38.49 -14.38 -20.78
CA LYS A 347 -38.89 -12.96 -20.85
C LYS A 347 -39.73 -12.63 -19.62
N PHE A 348 -39.34 -11.56 -18.92
CA PHE A 348 -40.14 -10.96 -17.87
C PHE A 348 -41.06 -9.90 -18.49
N VAL A 349 -42.37 -10.02 -18.25
CA VAL A 349 -43.35 -9.05 -18.73
C VAL A 349 -44.02 -8.43 -17.50
N PHE A 350 -44.02 -7.10 -17.44
CA PHE A 350 -44.74 -6.33 -16.44
C PHE A 350 -46.00 -5.78 -17.07
N THR A 351 -47.16 -6.11 -16.50
CA THR A 351 -48.45 -5.57 -16.95
C THR A 351 -49.05 -4.74 -15.83
N MET A 352 -49.35 -3.48 -16.12
CA MET A 352 -49.96 -2.54 -15.19
C MET A 352 -51.40 -2.31 -15.65
N ASN A 353 -52.38 -2.72 -14.84
CA ASN A 353 -53.79 -2.44 -15.11
C ASN A 353 -54.16 -1.08 -14.52
N ASN A 354 -54.20 -0.05 -15.37
CA ASN A 354 -54.68 1.28 -15.02
C ASN A 354 -56.18 1.39 -15.27
N ASN A 355 -57.00 0.94 -14.32
CA ASN A 355 -58.38 1.40 -14.23
C ASN A 355 -58.46 2.37 -13.05
N SER A 356 -58.35 3.68 -13.33
CA SER A 356 -58.92 4.81 -12.57
C SER A 356 -58.20 6.12 -12.93
N ILE A 357 -58.60 6.72 -14.06
CA ILE A 357 -58.57 8.18 -14.25
C ILE A 357 -59.87 8.68 -13.64
N TYR A 358 -59.86 9.74 -12.82
CA TYR A 358 -60.82 10.86 -12.88
C TYR A 358 -60.48 11.92 -11.80
N PHE A 359 -60.24 13.14 -12.31
CA PHE A 359 -60.04 14.49 -11.73
C PHE A 359 -59.49 14.68 -10.32
#